data_AF-A0A9D4W735-F1
#
_entry.id   AF-A0A9D4W735-F1
#
_cell.length_a   1.000
_cell.length_b   1.000
_cell.length_c   1.000
_cell.angle_alpha   90.00
_cell.angle_beta   90.00
_cell.angle_gamma   90.00
#
_symmetry.space_group_name_H-M   'P 1'
#
loop_
_entity.id
_entity.type
_entity.pdbx_description
1 polymer ?
#
loop_
_entity_poly.entity_id
_entity_poly.type
_entity_poly.pdbx_seq_one_letter_code
_entity_poly.pdbx_strand_id
1 'polypeptide(L)'
;MATPLLLTVAVIELSDIAFAVDSIPAVFGVTRDPFIVFSSNLFAILGLRSLYLIISEGMSELKYLQPSIAVVLGFIGCKMILDYFGIHVSTEASLGFVASSLSIGVILSLANKSD
;
A
#
# COMPACT_ATOMS: atom_id res chain seq x y z
N MET A 1 -11.38 -13.52 31.72
CA MET A 1 -10.29 -12.56 31.47
C MET A 1 -9.75 -12.88 30.08
N ALA A 2 -9.82 -11.94 29.14
CA ALA A 2 -9.25 -12.17 27.81
C ALA A 2 -7.73 -12.36 27.96
N THR A 3 -7.18 -13.41 27.36
CA THR A 3 -5.73 -13.63 27.34
C THR A 3 -5.08 -12.61 26.40
N PRO A 4 -3.86 -12.16 26.67
CA PRO A 4 -3.13 -11.25 25.78
C PRO A 4 -3.07 -11.78 24.32
N LEU A 5 -2.99 -13.09 24.16
CA LEU A 5 -2.97 -13.76 22.85
C LEU A 5 -4.27 -13.56 22.06
N LEU A 6 -5.44 -13.61 22.71
CA LEU A 6 -6.72 -13.38 22.05
C LEU A 6 -6.87 -11.94 21.56
N LEU A 7 -6.36 -10.96 22.33
CA LEU A 7 -6.37 -9.56 21.93
C LEU A 7 -5.44 -9.32 20.73
N THR A 8 -4.24 -9.91 20.72
CA THR A 8 -3.30 -9.78 19.60
C THR A 8 -3.87 -10.34 18.29
N VAL A 9 -4.49 -11.53 18.32
CA VAL A 9 -5.11 -12.12 17.13
C VAL A 9 -6.29 -11.26 16.65
N ALA A 10 -7.12 -10.78 17.57
CA ALA A 10 -8.26 -9.92 17.20
C ALA A 10 -7.81 -8.63 16.50
N VAL A 11 -6.72 -8.00 16.93
CA VAL A 11 -6.18 -6.78 16.30
C VAL A 11 -5.62 -7.06 14.91
N ILE A 12 -4.94 -8.19 14.72
CA ILE A 12 -4.39 -8.58 13.41
C ILE A 12 -5.52 -8.81 12.41
N GLU A 13 -6.51 -9.64 12.77
CA GLU A 13 -7.66 -9.94 11.90
C GLU A 13 -8.47 -8.67 11.56
N LEU A 14 -8.66 -7.77 12.54
CA LEU A 14 -9.34 -6.50 12.29
C LEU A 14 -8.55 -5.59 11.35
N SER A 15 -7.22 -5.59 11.45
CA SER A 15 -6.33 -4.82 10.57
C SER A 15 -6.37 -5.37 9.14
N ASP A 16 -6.44 -6.69 8.96
CA ASP A 16 -6.58 -7.33 7.65
C ASP A 16 -7.94 -7.00 7.01
N ILE A 17 -9.02 -6.98 7.79
CA ILE A 17 -10.34 -6.54 7.31
C ILE A 17 -10.29 -5.06 6.88
N ALA A 18 -9.66 -4.19 7.67
CA ALA A 18 -9.52 -2.77 7.33
C ALA A 18 -8.71 -2.58 6.03
N PHE A 19 -7.65 -3.37 5.83
CA PHE A 19 -6.86 -3.35 4.60
C PHE A 19 -7.65 -3.85 3.38
N ALA A 20 -8.51 -4.86 3.57
CA ALA A 20 -9.39 -5.39 2.52
C ALA A 20 -10.43 -4.37 2.02
N VAL A 21 -10.94 -3.50 2.89
CA VAL A 21 -11.96 -2.49 2.54
C VAL A 21 -11.47 -1.48 1.50
N ASP A 22 -10.19 -1.12 1.53
CA ASP A 22 -9.60 -0.19 0.56
C ASP A 22 -9.01 -0.92 -0.66
N SER A 23 -8.24 -1.99 -0.40
CA SER A 23 -7.52 -2.70 -1.46
C SER A 23 -8.43 -3.46 -2.43
N ILE A 24 -9.56 -4.01 -1.98
CA ILE A 24 -10.48 -4.76 -2.83
C ILE A 24 -11.17 -3.86 -3.88
N PRO A 25 -11.85 -2.74 -3.50
CA PRO A 25 -12.44 -1.84 -4.49
C PRO A 25 -11.41 -1.26 -5.47
N ALA A 26 -10.20 -0.93 -5.00
CA ALA A 26 -9.14 -0.41 -5.85
C ALA A 26 -8.72 -1.42 -6.93
N VAL A 27 -8.50 -2.69 -6.56
CA VAL A 27 -8.12 -3.73 -7.52
C VAL A 27 -9.24 -4.00 -8.53
N PHE A 28 -10.50 -4.07 -8.09
CA PHE A 28 -11.65 -4.23 -9.00
C PHE A 28 -11.86 -3.04 -9.94
N GLY A 29 -11.37 -1.84 -9.55
CA GLY A 29 -11.31 -0.68 -10.44
C GLY A 29 -10.26 -0.84 -11.56
N VAL A 30 -9.20 -1.62 -11.35
CA VAL A 30 -8.11 -1.81 -12.33
C VAL A 30 -8.28 -3.07 -13.17
N THR A 31 -8.73 -4.18 -12.57
CA THR A 31 -8.94 -5.45 -13.25
C THR A 31 -10.10 -6.24 -12.67
N ARG A 32 -10.80 -6.99 -13.53
CA ARG A 32 -11.87 -7.90 -13.14
C ARG A 32 -11.48 -9.37 -13.21
N ASP A 33 -10.20 -9.66 -13.47
CA ASP A 33 -9.69 -11.02 -13.45
C ASP A 33 -9.57 -11.52 -12.01
N PRO A 34 -10.38 -12.51 -11.59
CA PRO A 34 -10.39 -13.00 -10.22
C PRO A 34 -9.06 -13.65 -9.81
N PHE A 35 -8.28 -14.20 -10.76
CA PHE A 35 -6.96 -14.76 -10.46
C PHE A 35 -5.98 -13.66 -10.05
N ILE A 36 -5.98 -12.52 -10.75
CA ILE A 36 -5.11 -11.38 -10.43
C ILE A 36 -5.53 -10.76 -9.09
N VAL A 37 -6.84 -10.62 -8.85
CA VAL A 37 -7.37 -10.07 -7.58
C VAL A 37 -6.98 -10.96 -6.39
N PHE A 38 -7.19 -12.28 -6.52
CA PHE A 38 -6.91 -13.22 -5.44
C PHE A 38 -5.41 -13.34 -5.16
N SER A 39 -4.59 -13.50 -6.21
CA SER A 39 -3.14 -13.64 -6.05
C SER A 39 -2.49 -12.38 -5.45
N SER A 40 -2.90 -11.19 -5.88
CA SER A 40 -2.41 -9.91 -5.36
C SER A 40 -2.70 -9.74 -3.87
N ASN A 41 -3.94 -10.01 -3.44
CA ASN A 41 -4.34 -9.82 -2.04
C ASN A 41 -3.74 -10.88 -1.12
N LEU A 42 -3.64 -12.13 -1.58
CA LEU A 42 -2.97 -13.19 -0.83
C LEU A 42 -1.49 -12.85 -0.64
N PHE A 43 -0.80 -12.35 -1.67
CA PHE A 43 0.59 -11.92 -1.57
C PHE A 43 0.77 -10.74 -0.60
N ALA A 44 -0.15 -9.78 -0.60
CA ALA A 44 -0.14 -8.68 0.35
C ALA A 44 -0.17 -9.20 1.80
N ILE A 45 -1.13 -10.06 2.15
CA ILE A 45 -1.28 -10.61 3.50
C ILE A 45 -0.08 -11.47 3.91
N LEU A 46 0.45 -12.32 3.01
CA LEU A 46 1.64 -13.12 3.28
C LEU A 46 2.87 -12.26 3.63
N GLY A 47 3.00 -11.09 3.02
CA GLY A 47 4.11 -10.16 3.23
C GLY A 47 3.99 -9.30 4.49
N LEU A 48 2.77 -9.04 4.99
CA LEU A 48 2.52 -8.07 6.08
C LEU A 48 3.31 -8.40 7.35
N ARG A 49 3.41 -9.67 7.74
CA ARG A 49 4.13 -10.06 8.97
C ARG A 49 5.63 -9.76 8.90
N SER A 50 6.26 -10.04 7.75
CA SER A 50 7.68 -9.75 7.54
C SER A 50 7.92 -8.26 7.37
N LEU A 51 7.03 -7.58 6.65
CA LEU A 51 7.13 -6.15 6.39
C LEU A 51 6.88 -5.33 7.67
N TYR A 52 6.00 -5.76 8.56
CA TYR A 52 5.76 -5.11 9.85
C TYR A 52 7.02 -5.07 10.71
N LEU A 53 7.82 -6.14 10.74
CA LEU A 53 9.10 -6.16 11.46
C LEU A 53 10.09 -5.17 10.85
N ILE A 54 10.19 -5.15 9.53
CA ILE A 54 11.09 -4.25 8.80
C ILE A 54 10.68 -2.78 8.99
N ILE A 55 9.38 -2.48 8.87
CA ILE A 55 8.83 -1.13 9.04
C ILE A 55 8.92 -0.70 10.52
N SER A 56 8.66 -1.58 11.48
CA SER A 56 8.75 -1.24 12.91
C SER A 56 10.14 -0.74 13.30
N GLU A 57 11.20 -1.23 12.67
CA GLU A 57 12.56 -0.78 12.91
C GLU A 57 12.96 0.38 11.96
N GLY A 58 12.60 0.30 10.69
CA GLY A 58 13.04 1.24 9.64
C GLY A 58 12.17 2.49 9.45
N MET A 59 10.95 2.55 9.99
CA MET A 59 10.04 3.68 9.80
C MET A 59 10.51 4.95 10.50
N SER A 60 11.33 4.82 11.56
CA SER A 60 12.00 5.95 12.20
C SER A 60 12.98 6.67 11.27
N GLU A 61 13.47 5.99 10.23
CA GLU A 61 14.51 6.48 9.32
C GLU A 61 13.96 6.93 7.96
N LEU A 62 12.69 6.67 7.70
CA LEU A 62 12.02 6.88 6.42
C LEU A 62 11.11 8.13 6.43
N LYS A 63 11.65 9.30 6.80
CA LYS A 63 10.93 10.58 6.92
C LYS A 63 10.20 11.01 5.65
N TYR A 64 10.78 10.75 4.47
CA TYR A 64 10.19 11.16 3.17
C TYR A 64 9.26 10.11 2.57
N LEU A 65 9.06 8.97 3.24
CA LEU A 65 8.15 7.93 2.75
C LEU A 65 6.69 8.36 2.89
N GLN A 66 6.32 8.99 4.02
CA GLN A 66 4.96 9.49 4.25
C GLN A 66 4.50 10.51 3.18
N PRO A 67 5.26 11.56 2.84
CA PRO A 67 4.86 12.46 1.76
C PRO A 67 4.82 11.77 0.39
N SER A 68 5.71 10.80 0.13
CA SER A 68 5.71 10.04 -1.13
C SER A 68 4.45 9.18 -1.28
N ILE A 69 4.00 8.55 -0.19
CA ILE A 69 2.73 7.81 -0.15
C ILE A 69 1.54 8.75 -0.35
N ALA A 70 1.54 9.94 0.25
CA ALA A 70 0.48 10.92 0.04
C ALA A 70 0.36 11.36 -1.43
N VAL A 71 1.49 11.58 -2.12
CA VAL A 71 1.51 11.88 -3.56
C VAL A 71 0.95 10.71 -4.38
N VAL A 72 1.34 9.47 -4.06
CA VAL A 72 0.82 8.27 -4.70
C VAL A 72 -0.69 8.12 -4.50
N LEU A 73 -1.19 8.28 -3.27
CA LEU A 73 -2.62 8.19 -2.96
C LEU A 73 -3.43 9.28 -3.68
N GLY A 74 -2.91 10.51 -3.71
CA GLY A 74 -3.54 11.60 -4.48
C GLY A 74 -3.63 11.28 -5.97
N PHE A 75 -2.55 10.74 -6.55
CA PHE A 75 -2.53 10.33 -7.95
C PHE A 75 -3.50 9.17 -8.24
N ILE A 76 -3.47 8.10 -7.44
CA ILE A 76 -4.36 6.94 -7.61
C ILE A 76 -5.82 7.34 -7.41
N GLY A 77 -6.12 8.15 -6.39
CA GLY A 77 -7.47 8.67 -6.14
C GLY A 77 -8.01 9.48 -7.32
N CYS A 78 -7.20 10.41 -7.85
CA CYS A 78 -7.54 11.15 -9.06
C CYS A 78 -7.74 10.20 -10.27
N LYS A 79 -6.86 9.21 -10.45
CA LYS A 79 -6.97 8.22 -11.52
C LYS A 79 -8.27 7.43 -11.43
N MET A 80 -8.66 6.95 -10.26
CA MET A 80 -9.91 6.20 -10.05
C MET A 80 -11.15 7.05 -10.37
N ILE A 81 -11.13 8.34 -10.03
CA ILE A 81 -12.20 9.28 -10.38
C ILE A 81 -12.25 9.48 -11.91
N LEU A 82 -11.10 9.71 -12.55
CA LEU A 82 -11.01 9.91 -14.01
C LEU A 82 -11.47 8.68 -14.80
N ASP A 83 -11.17 7.48 -14.31
CA ASP A 83 -11.60 6.22 -14.90
C ASP A 83 -13.12 6.09 -14.87
N TYR A 84 -13.77 6.54 -13.78
CA TYR A 84 -15.22 6.65 -13.69
C TYR A 84 -15.82 7.62 -14.73
N PHE A 85 -15.09 8.68 -15.11
CA PHE A 85 -15.48 9.63 -16.16
C PHE A 85 -15.11 9.18 -17.59
N GLY A 86 -14.52 7.98 -17.75
CA GLY A 86 -14.17 7.38 -19.05
C GLY A 86 -12.79 7.76 -19.59
N ILE A 87 -11.98 8.51 -18.83
CA ILE A 87 -10.59 8.80 -19.19
C ILE A 87 -9.70 7.69 -18.66
N HIS A 88 -9.35 6.76 -19.53
CA HIS A 88 -8.54 5.60 -19.18
C HIS A 88 -7.05 5.98 -19.15
N VAL A 89 -6.48 6.03 -17.95
CA VAL A 89 -5.03 6.17 -17.76
C VAL A 89 -4.41 4.77 -17.79
N SER A 90 -3.44 4.55 -18.68
CA SER A 90 -2.73 3.26 -18.78
C SER A 90 -2.14 2.83 -17.43
N THR A 91 -2.44 1.60 -17.02
CA THR A 91 -1.95 1.01 -15.76
C THR A 91 -0.42 0.95 -15.72
N GLU A 92 0.25 0.77 -16.85
CA GLU A 92 1.72 0.75 -16.93
C GLU A 92 2.34 2.11 -16.58
N ALA A 93 1.74 3.19 -17.07
CA ALA A 93 2.18 4.55 -16.76
C ALA A 93 1.94 4.88 -15.28
N SER A 94 0.80 4.44 -14.74
CA SER A 94 0.49 4.55 -13.31
C SER A 94 1.51 3.79 -12.46
N LEU A 95 1.87 2.57 -12.87
CA LEU A 95 2.84 1.76 -12.16
C LEU A 95 4.22 2.42 -12.15
N GLY A 96 4.65 2.99 -13.29
CA GLY A 96 5.89 3.75 -13.39
C GLY A 96 5.92 4.98 -12.49
N PHE A 97 4.80 5.72 -12.41
CA PHE A 97 4.68 6.87 -11.50
C PHE A 97 4.77 6.46 -10.03
N VAL A 98 4.05 5.41 -9.63
CA VAL A 98 4.07 4.92 -8.25
C VAL A 98 5.46 4.41 -7.86
N ALA A 99 6.08 3.61 -8.72
CA ALA A 99 7.42 3.08 -8.49
C ALA A 99 8.46 4.20 -8.37
N SER A 100 8.46 5.16 -9.29
CA SER A 100 9.39 6.29 -9.25
C SER A 100 9.18 7.18 -8.01
N SER A 101 7.94 7.51 -7.67
CA SER A 101 7.62 8.32 -6.48
C SER A 101 8.11 7.66 -5.19
N LEU A 102 7.84 6.36 -5.02
CA LEU A 102 8.30 5.61 -3.84
C LEU A 102 9.82 5.46 -3.82
N SER A 103 10.46 5.14 -4.96
CA SER A 103 11.91 5.04 -5.05
C SER A 103 12.59 6.38 -4.70
N ILE A 104 12.07 7.50 -5.20
CA ILE A 104 12.57 8.84 -4.86
C ILE A 104 12.42 9.10 -3.35
N GLY A 105 11.26 8.79 -2.78
CA GLY A 105 11.01 8.92 -1.33
C GLY A 105 12.01 8.15 -0.48
N VAL A 106 12.29 6.90 -0.84
CA VAL A 106 13.26 6.05 -0.16
C VAL A 106 14.68 6.60 -0.31
N ILE A 107 15.11 6.93 -1.53
CA ILE A 107 16.46 7.45 -1.81
C ILE A 107 16.71 8.76 -1.07
N LEU A 108 15.76 9.70 -1.12
CA LEU A 108 15.88 10.98 -0.41
C LEU A 108 15.93 10.78 1.10
N SER A 109 15.17 9.82 1.64
CA SER A 109 15.21 9.54 3.07
C SER A 109 16.54 8.91 3.52
N LEU A 110 17.14 8.05 2.70
CA LEU A 110 18.47 7.50 2.98
C LEU A 110 19.58 8.54 2.82
N ALA A 111 19.49 9.42 1.82
CA ALA A 111 20.48 10.48 1.59
C ALA A 111 20.50 11.52 2.71
N ASN A 112 19.33 11.85 3.28
CA ASN A 112 19.21 12.84 4.35
C ASN A 112 19.44 12.27 5.77
N LYS A 113 19.80 10.98 5.86
CA LYS A 113 20.18 10.29 7.10
C LYS A 113 21.69 10.44 7.42
N SER A 114 22.46 11.10 6.56
CA SER A 114 23.91 11.22 6.68
C SER A 114 24.42 12.40 7.52
N ASP A 115 23.58 13.00 8.36
CA ASP A 115 23.97 13.97 9.41
C ASP A 115 23.57 13.47 10.80
#